data_AF-A0A0B7ARK6-F1
#
_entry.id   AF-A0A0B7ARK6-F1
#
_cell.length_a   1.000
_cell.length_b   1.000
_cell.length_c   1.000
_cell.angle_alpha   90.00
_cell.angle_beta   90.00
_cell.angle_gamma   90.00
#
_symmetry.space_group_name_H-M   'P 1'
#
loop_
_entity.id
_entity.type
_entity.pdbx_description
1 polymer ?
#
loop_
_entity_poly.entity_id
_entity_poly.type
_entity_poly.pdbx_seq_one_letter_code
_entity_poly.pdbx_strand_id
1 'polypeptide(L)' 'MGTRVYIGRLSYHAREKDIERFFRGYGRIRDVMLKNGYGFVEFDDYRDADDAVYEL' A
#
# COMPACT_ATOMS: atom_id res chain seq x y z
N MET A 1 -15.30 -5.97 -4.38
CA MET A 1 -14.47 -5.73 -3.18
C MET A 1 -13.30 -4.87 -3.63
N GLY A 2 -13.05 -3.75 -2.96
CA GLY A 2 -11.99 -2.82 -3.36
C GLY A 2 -10.65 -3.30 -2.82
N THR A 3 -9.63 -3.35 -3.66
CA THR A 3 -8.25 -3.73 -3.31
C THR A 3 -7.39 -2.53 -2.91
N ARG A 4 -8.03 -1.39 -2.61
CA ARG A 4 -7.35 -0.11 -2.37
C ARG A 4 -7.19 0.13 -0.88
N VAL A 5 -5.94 0.13 -0.43
CA VAL A 5 -5.51 0.41 0.94
C VAL A 5 -5.12 1.87 1.07
N TYR A 6 -5.58 2.53 2.13
CA TYR A 6 -5.18 3.88 2.49
C TYR A 6 -4.06 3.84 3.52
N ILE A 7 -3.03 4.64 3.30
CA ILE A 7 -1.89 4.78 4.20
C ILE A 7 -1.83 6.23 4.65
N GLY A 8 -2.06 6.47 5.94
CA GLY A 8 -1.93 7.77 6.57
C GLY A 8 -0.58 7.94 7.28
N ARG A 9 -0.25 9.17 7.69
CA ARG A 9 1.00 9.48 8.42
C ARG A 9 2.27 9.00 7.69
N LEU A 10 2.23 9.02 6.37
CA LEU A 10 3.41 8.78 5.56
C LEU A 10 4.45 9.87 5.82
N SER A 11 5.66 9.44 6.17
CA SER A 11 6.80 10.34 6.32
C SER A 11 7.07 11.05 5.00
N TYR A 12 7.55 12.29 5.04
CA TYR A 12 7.84 13.08 3.84
C TYR A 12 8.90 12.42 2.93
N HIS A 13 9.66 11.47 3.48
CA HIS A 13 10.65 10.68 2.76
C HIS A 13 10.10 9.37 2.19
N ALA A 14 8.85 9.00 2.47
CA ALA A 14 8.28 7.77 1.96
C ALA A 14 8.07 7.87 0.45
N ARG A 15 8.63 6.91 -0.29
CA ARG A 15 8.50 6.83 -1.74
C ARG A 15 7.71 5.61 -2.15
N GLU A 16 7.21 5.65 -3.38
CA GLU A 16 6.41 4.55 -3.95
C GLU A 16 7.22 3.26 -3.94
N LYS A 17 8.53 3.36 -4.15
CA LYS A 17 9.47 2.23 -4.03
C LYS A 17 9.54 1.59 -2.65
N ASP A 18 9.46 2.37 -1.57
CA ASP A 18 9.52 1.83 -0.21
C ASP A 18 8.25 1.05 0.11
N ILE A 19 7.11 1.62 -0.32
CA ILE A 19 5.79 1.02 -0.23
C ILE A 19 5.73 -0.24 -1.09
N GLU A 20 6.14 -0.16 -2.36
CA GLU A 20 6.23 -1.33 -3.23
C GLU A 20 7.07 -2.43 -2.60
N ARG A 21 8.24 -2.09 -2.05
CA ARG A 21 9.13 -3.08 -1.45
C ARG A 21 8.55 -3.69 -0.17
N PHE A 22 7.85 -2.90 0.64
CA PHE A 22 7.19 -3.35 1.86
C PHE A 22 6.04 -4.31 1.52
N PHE A 23 5.16 -3.91 0.59
CA PHE A 23 3.98 -4.67 0.22
C PHE A 23 4.24 -5.80 -0.78
N ARG A 24 5.41 -5.83 -1.45
CA ARG A 24 5.84 -6.96 -2.27
C ARG A 24 5.98 -8.27 -1.49
N GLY A 25 6.15 -8.21 -0.17
CA GLY A 25 6.13 -9.39 0.71
C GLY A 25 4.72 -9.94 0.94
N TYR A 26 3.71 -9.08 0.83
CA TYR A 26 2.30 -9.40 1.10
C TYR A 26 1.55 -9.80 -0.17
N GLY A 27 1.84 -9.15 -1.31
CA GLY A 27 1.10 -9.42 -2.54
C GLY A 27 1.57 -8.65 -3.76
N ARG A 28 0.90 -8.89 -4.88
CA ARG A 28 1.11 -8.09 -6.10
C ARG A 28 0.37 -6.75 -6.00
N ILE A 29 1.13 -5.69 -6.16
CA ILE A 29 0.62 -4.33 -6.20
C ILE A 29 0.31 -3.99 -7.65
N ARG A 30 -0.90 -3.50 -7.88
CA ARG A 30 -1.37 -3.03 -9.18
C ARG A 30 -0.99 -1.57 -9.42
N ASP A 31 -1.18 -0.73 -8.41
CA ASP A 31 -0.85 0.70 -8.50
C ASP A 31 -0.49 1.27 -7.12
N VAL A 32 0.38 2.29 -7.10
CA VAL A 32 0.72 3.04 -5.89
C VAL A 32 0.55 4.51 -6.20
N MET A 33 -0.18 5.22 -5.34
CA MET A 33 -0.35 6.65 -5.43
C MET A 33 0.05 7.31 -4.13
N LEU A 34 1.21 7.97 -4.11
CA LEU A 34 1.65 8.76 -2.97
C LEU A 34 1.32 10.25 -3.12
N LYS A 35 0.88 10.85 -2.02
CA LYS A 35 0.65 12.29 -1.85
C LYS A 35 1.42 12.77 -0.62
N ASN A 36 1.55 14.08 -0.47
CA ASN A 36 2.22 14.66 0.69
C ASN A 36 1.41 14.39 1.97
N GLY A 37 1.90 13.45 2.80
CA GLY A 37 1.32 13.09 4.09
C GLY A 37 0.35 11.91 4.08
N TYR A 38 0.03 11.36 2.92
CA TYR A 38 -0.83 10.17 2.78
C TYR A 38 -0.64 9.49 1.43
N GLY A 39 -1.10 8.26 1.31
CA GLY A 39 -0.92 7.45 0.12
C GLY A 39 -2.03 6.42 -0.03
N PHE A 40 -2.11 5.87 -1.22
CA PHE A 40 -2.99 4.76 -1.55
C PHE A 40 -2.17 3.69 -2.26
N VAL A 41 -2.47 2.44 -1.91
CA VAL A 41 -1.91 1.27 -2.58
C VAL A 41 -3.08 0.46 -3.10
N GLU A 42 -3.05 0.12 -4.37
CA GLU A 42 -4.04 -0.74 -5.00
C GLU A 42 -3.40 -2.09 -5.28
N PHE A 43 -3.95 -3.13 -4.68
CA PHE A 43 -3.50 -4.50 -4.87
C PHE A 43 -4.22 -5.17 -6.04
N ASP A 44 -3.58 -6.19 -6.60
CA ASP A 44 -4.19 -7.03 -7.62
C ASP A 44 -5.20 -8.01 -6.99
N ASP A 45 -4.89 -8.51 -5.78
CA ASP A 45 -5.73 -9.39 -4.98
C ASP A 45 -6.18 -8.69 -3.68
N TYR A 46 -7.45 -8.85 -3.33
CA TYR A 46 -8.04 -8.25 -2.13
C TYR A 46 -7.64 -8.98 -0.85
N ARG A 47 -7.22 -10.25 -0.94
CA ARG A 47 -6.82 -11.06 0.20
C ARG A 47 -5.46 -10.61 0.73
N ASP A 48 -4.54 -10.33 -0.18
CA ASP A 48 -3.23 -9.78 0.14
C ASP A 48 -3.36 -8.38 0.77
N ALA A 49 -4.32 -7.59 0.29
CA ALA A 49 -4.64 -6.28 0.85
C ALA A 49 -5.24 -6.38 2.26
N ASP A 50 -6.08 -7.38 2.50
CA ASP A 50 -6.72 -7.62 3.81
C ASP A 50 -5.67 -8.03 4.85
N ASP A 51 -4.78 -8.99 4.51
CA ASP A 51 -3.67 -9.40 5.39
C ASP A 51 -2.70 -8.24 5.69
N ALA A 52 -2.36 -7.45 4.67
CA ALA A 52 -1.45 -6.33 4.83
C ALA A 52 -2.03 -5.18 5.67
N VAL A 53 -3.36 -5.04 5.73
CA VAL A 53 -4.03 -4.08 6.62
C VAL A 53 -4.25 -4.66 8.02
N TYR A 54 -4.44 -5.99 8.13
CA TYR A 54 -4.65 -6.64 9.43
C TYR A 54 -3.39 -6.72 10.29
N GLU A 55 -2.20 -6.77 9.67
CA GLU A 55 -0.90 -6.81 10.37
C GLU A 55 -0.30 -5.41 10.71
N LEU A 56 -0.97 -4.31 10.34
CA LEU A 56 -0.45 -2.94 10.43
C LEU A 56 -1.13 -2.09 11.52
#